data_AF-A0A925B069-F1
#
_entry.id   AF-A0A925B069-F1
#
_cell.length_a   1.000
_cell.length_b   1.000
_cell.length_c   1.000
_cell.angle_alpha   90.00
_cell.angle_beta   90.00
_cell.angle_gamma   90.00
#
_symmetry.space_group_name_H-M   'P 1'
#
loop_
_entity.id
_entity.type
_entity.pdbx_description
1 polymer ?
#
loop_
_entity_poly.entity_id
_entity_poly.type
_entity_poly.pdbx_seq_one_letter_code
_entity_poly.pdbx_strand_id
1 'polypeptide(L)' 'MGRVGLSSGIVIQEAVRLADQRGLSNLTMAALARRLSVALPSLYAHVRNGDQLRRSIAAVGSNELAVRLGAAVQGRVRFE' A
#
# COMPACT_ATOMS: atom_id res chain seq x y z
N MET A 1 2.42 -2.46 26.64
CA MET A 1 1.61 -3.12 25.59
C MET A 1 2.32 -3.01 24.26
N GLY A 2 2.71 -4.14 23.67
CA GLY A 2 3.59 -4.21 22.50
C GLY A 2 2.98 -3.56 21.27
N ARG A 3 3.61 -2.47 20.81
CA ARG A 3 3.31 -1.84 19.53
C ARG A 3 3.56 -2.91 18.46
N VAL A 4 2.53 -3.32 17.72
CA VAL A 4 2.72 -4.11 16.50
C VAL A 4 3.85 -3.45 15.74
N GLY A 5 4.96 -4.16 15.58
CA GLY A 5 6.23 -3.61 15.13
C GLY A 5 6.02 -2.88 13.81
N LEU A 6 6.09 -1.55 13.86
CA LEU A 6 5.93 -0.73 12.68
C LEU A 6 7.01 -1.20 11.68
N SER A 7 6.59 -1.51 10.46
CA SER A 7 7.47 -1.97 9.40
C SER A 7 7.04 -1.31 8.10
N SER A 8 7.97 -1.18 7.15
CA SER A 8 7.65 -0.61 5.84
C SER A 8 6.51 -1.36 5.16
N GLY A 9 6.45 -2.69 5.31
CA GLY A 9 5.35 -3.49 4.78
C GLY A 9 3.98 -3.11 5.36
N ILE A 10 3.87 -2.99 6.69
CA ILE A 10 2.63 -2.57 7.35
C ILE A 10 2.22 -1.15 6.92
N VAL A 11 3.18 -0.24 6.86
CA VAL A 11 2.94 1.15 6.45
C VAL A 11 2.39 1.21 5.03
N ILE A 12 3.01 0.49 4.09
CA ILE A 12 2.57 0.44 2.69
C ILE A 12 1.17 -0.18 2.57
N GLN A 13 0.91 -1.29 3.26
CA GLN A 13 -0.39 -1.96 3.23
C GLN A 13 -1.52 -1.07 3.77
N GLU A 14 -1.30 -0.37 4.89
CA GLU A 14 -2.29 0.58 5.40
C GLU A 14 -2.46 1.81 4.50
N ALA A 15 -1.40 2.23 3.80
CA ALA A 15 -1.49 3.31 2.83
C ALA A 15 -2.30 2.90 1.59
N VAL A 16 -2.14 1.67 1.10
CA VAL A 16 -2.99 1.10 0.03
C VAL A 16 -4.46 1.11 0.47
N ARG A 17 -4.76 0.54 1.65
CA ARG A 17 -6.14 0.52 2.19
C ARG A 17 -6.72 1.93 2.34
N LEU A 18 -5.93 2.89 2.80
CA LEU A 18 -6.38 4.27 2.94
C LEU A 18 -6.62 4.93 1.56
N ALA A 19 -5.77 4.63 0.57
CA ALA A 19 -5.95 5.10 -0.80
C ALA A 19 -7.18 4.48 -1.47
N ASP A 20 -7.46 3.20 -1.25
CA ASP A 20 -8.68 2.55 -1.78
C ASP A 20 -9.95 3.14 -1.16
N GLN A 21 -9.91 3.47 0.14
CA GLN A 21 -11.06 4.00 0.87
C GLN A 21 -11.35 5.48 0.58
N ARG A 22 -10.32 6.29 0.36
CA ARG A 22 -10.45 7.76 0.28
C ARG A 22 -9.92 8.37 -1.02
N GLY A 23 -9.38 7.55 -1.91
CA GLY A 23 -8.66 8.00 -3.10
C GLY A 23 -7.21 8.41 -2.79
N LEU A 24 -6.34 8.20 -3.78
CA LEU A 24 -4.91 8.46 -3.69
C LEU A 24 -4.56 9.96 -3.49
N SER A 25 -5.43 10.86 -3.94
CA SER A 25 -5.28 12.31 -3.73
C SER A 25 -5.43 12.72 -2.26
N ASN A 26 -6.23 11.97 -1.49
CA ASN A 26 -6.48 12.22 -0.06
C ASN A 26 -5.48 11.50 0.85
N LEU A 27 -4.53 10.75 0.29
CA LEU A 27 -3.49 10.09 1.05
C LEU A 27 -2.42 11.11 1.48
N THR A 28 -2.33 11.32 2.79
CA THR A 28 -1.28 12.16 3.41
C THR A 28 -0.57 11.38 4.52
N MET A 29 0.69 11.74 4.80
CA MET A 29 1.45 11.13 5.90
C MET A 29 0.75 11.32 7.25
N ALA A 30 0.07 12.45 7.46
CA ALA A 30 -0.70 12.71 8.68
C ALA A 30 -1.93 11.81 8.80
N ALA A 31 -2.67 11.61 7.71
CA ALA A 31 -3.81 10.69 7.71
C ALA A 31 -3.36 9.24 7.98
N LEU A 32 -2.22 8.84 7.42
CA LEU A 32 -1.63 7.52 7.65
C LEU A 32 -1.13 7.35 9.10
N ALA A 33 -0.49 8.39 9.68
CA ALA A 33 -0.04 8.39 11.07
C ALA A 33 -1.20 8.19 12.04
N ARG A 34 -2.29 8.94 11.83
CA ARG A 34 -3.53 8.82 12.61
C ARG A 34 -4.14 7.43 12.49
N ARG A 35 -4.19 6.88 11.28
CA ARG A 35 -4.72 5.53 11.03
C ARG A 35 -3.93 4.46 11.76
N LEU A 36 -2.60 4.56 11.73
CA LEU A 36 -1.70 3.63 12.41
C LEU A 36 -1.54 3.90 13.91
N SER A 37 -2.14 4.97 14.44
CA SER A 37 -1.95 5.43 15.83
C SER A 37 -0.47 5.59 16.22
N VAL A 38 0.33 6.13 15.31
CA VAL A 38 1.77 6.39 15.52
C VAL A 38 2.11 7.86 15.33
N ALA A 39 3.23 8.28 15.92
CA ALA A 39 3.76 9.61 15.68
C ALA A 39 4.29 9.74 14.25
N LEU A 40 4.14 10.92 13.65
CA LEU A 40 4.61 11.20 12.29
C LEU A 40 6.12 10.91 12.11
N PRO A 41 7.03 11.22 13.06
CA PRO A 41 8.44 10.85 12.95
C PRO A 41 8.67 9.34 12.87
N SER A 42 7.85 8.53 13.55
CA SER A 42 7.97 7.06 13.49
C SER A 42 7.65 6.52 12.10
N LEU A 43 6.72 7.15 11.36
CA LEU A 43 6.44 6.77 9.97
C LEU A 43 7.64 7.03 9.06
N TYR A 44 8.33 8.15 9.25
CA TYR A 44 9.47 8.51 8.41
C TYR A 44 10.67 7.55 8.55
N ALA A 45 10.77 6.83 9.67
CA ALA A 45 11.74 5.76 9.85
C ALA A 45 11.51 4.56 8.89
N HIS A 46 10.29 4.37 8.40
CA HIS A 46 9.92 3.25 7.53
C HIS A 46 9.66 3.68 6.08
N VAL A 47 9.31 4.94 5.85
CA VAL A 47 9.06 5.52 4.53
C VAL A 47 9.61 6.95 4.49
N ARG A 48 10.62 7.18 3.66
CA ARG A 48 11.41 8.42 3.67
C ARG A 48 10.60 9.65 3.28
N ASN A 49 9.63 9.50 2.38
CA ASN A 49 8.78 10.60 1.92
C ASN A 49 7.50 10.08 1.23
N GLY A 50 6.59 11.01 0.92
CA GLY A 50 5.33 10.69 0.23
C GLY A 50 5.51 10.12 -1.17
N ASP A 51 6.56 10.51 -1.90
CA ASP A 51 6.81 9.98 -3.25
C ASP A 51 7.22 8.51 -3.22
N GLN A 52 8.09 8.13 -2.29
CA GLN A 52 8.43 6.73 -2.03
C GLN A 52 7.16 5.94 -1.70
N LEU A 53 6.29 6.48 -0.84
CA LEU A 53 5.03 5.83 -0.48
C LEU A 53 4.14 5.60 -1.71
N ARG A 54 3.97 6.64 -2.55
CA ARG A 54 3.16 6.57 -3.79
C ARG A 54 3.71 5.53 -4.76
N ARG A 55 5.04 5.47 -4.94
CA ARG A 55 5.68 4.44 -5.78
C ARG A 55 5.46 3.03 -5.24
N SER A 56 5.55 2.84 -3.93
CA SER A 56 5.27 1.54 -3.30
C SER A 56 3.80 1.11 -3.48
N ILE A 57 2.85 2.04 -3.37
CA ILE A 57 1.43 1.77 -3.64
C ILE A 57 1.23 1.39 -5.11
N ALA A 58 1.83 2.14 -6.03
CA ALA A 58 1.75 1.83 -7.46
C ALA A 58 2.30 0.43 -7.75
N ALA A 59 3.44 0.06 -7.16
CA ALA A 59 4.02 -1.27 -7.31
C ALA A 59 3.08 -2.39 -6.81
N VAL A 60 2.40 -2.19 -5.67
CA VAL A 60 1.41 -3.14 -5.17
C VAL A 60 0.26 -3.30 -6.17
N GLY A 61 -0.32 -2.19 -6.64
CA GLY A 61 -1.42 -2.21 -7.60
C GLY A 61 -1.02 -2.83 -8.95
N SER A 62 0.19 -2.54 -9.44
CA SER A 62 0.72 -3.15 -10.67
C SER A 62 0.89 -4.66 -10.52
N ASN A 63 1.39 -5.13 -9.38
CA ASN A 63 1.54 -6.56 -9.12
C ASN A 63 0.17 -7.27 -9.04
N GLU A 64 -0.79 -6.67 -8.35
CA GLU A 64 -2.15 -7.20 -8.28
C GLU A 64 -2.81 -7.27 -9.66
N LEU A 65 -2.66 -6.21 -10.46
CA LEU A 65 -3.16 -6.17 -11.84
C LEU A 65 -2.51 -7.27 -12.69
N ALA A 66 -1.19 -7.43 -12.60
CA ALA A 66 -0.45 -8.46 -13.34
C ALA A 66 -0.95 -9.87 -12.99
N VAL A 67 -1.18 -10.17 -11.70
CA VAL A 67 -1.74 -11.45 -11.25
C VAL A 67 -3.15 -11.68 -11.83
N ARG A 68 -4.03 -10.67 -11.74
CA ARG A 68 -5.40 -10.76 -12.26
C ARG A 68 -5.42 -10.95 -13.78
N LEU A 69 -4.56 -10.23 -14.51
CA LEU A 69 -4.42 -10.38 -15.96
C LEU A 69 -3.90 -11.76 -16.34
N GLY A 70 -2.88 -12.27 -15.63
CA GLY A 70 -2.33 -13.60 -15.85
C GLY A 70 -3.38 -14.69 -15.70
N ALA A 71 -4.16 -14.65 -14.61
CA ALA A 71 -5.26 -15.58 -14.39
C ALA A 71 -6.35 -15.48 -15.47
N ALA A 72 -6.72 -14.26 -15.87
CA ALA A 72 -7.74 -14.04 -16.91
C ALA A 72 -7.29 -14.54 -18.29
N VAL A 73 -6.00 -14.43 -18.62
CA VAL A 73 -5.45 -14.96 -19.88
C VAL A 73 -5.37 -16.48 -19.85
N GLN A 74 -4.89 -17.09 -18.76
CA GLN A 74 -4.84 -18.55 -18.62
C GLN A 74 -6.22 -19.21 -18.76
N GLY A 75 -7.28 -18.57 -18.24
CA GLY A 75 -8.66 -19.05 -18.42
C GLY A 75 -9.18 -18.96 -19.87
N ARG A 76 -8.55 -18.18 -20.75
CA ARG A 76 -8.91 -18.05 -22.18
C ARG A 76 -8.16 -19.00 -23.10
N VAL A 77 -6.96 -19.45 -22.70
CA VAL A 77 -6.19 -20.50 -23.40
C VAL A 77 -6.52 -21.86 -22.78
N ARG A 78 -7.78 -22.27 -22.88
CA ARG A 78 -8.13 -23.68 -22.74
C ARG A 78 -8.15 -24.24 -24.16
N PHE A 79 -7.10 -24.98 -24.52
CA PHE A 79 -7.14 -25.85 -25.69
C PHE A 79 -8.01 -27.04 -25.28
N GLU A 80 -9.23 -27.10 -25.81
CA GLU A 80 -10.00 -28.35 -25.86
C GLU A 80 -9.42 -29.27 -26.95
#